data_AF-A0A418WJ05-F1
#
_entry.id   AF-A0A418WJ05-F1
#
_cell.length_a   1.000
_cell.length_b   1.000
_cell.length_c   1.000
_cell.angle_alpha   90.00
_cell.angle_beta   90.00
_cell.angle_gamma   90.00
#
_symmetry.space_group_name_H-M   'P 1'
#
loop_
_entity.id
_entity.type
_entity.pdbx_description
1 polymer ?
#
loop_
_entity_poly.entity_id
_entity_poly.type
_entity_poly.pdbx_seq_one_letter_code
_entity_poly.pdbx_strand_id
1 'polypeptide(L)' 'MLVNRAVTVALEWQRRKHERRHLAELDEYLLRDMGLSRADVAHETAKPFWKP' A
#
# COMPACT_ATOMS: atom_id res chain seq x y z
N MET A 1 5.44 26.47 -6.13
CA MET A 1 4.73 26.08 -7.37
C MET A 1 3.77 24.93 -7.07
N LEU A 2 2.47 25.14 -7.30
CA LEU A 2 1.40 24.16 -6.98
C LEU A 2 1.52 22.85 -7.77
N VAL A 3 2.07 22.91 -8.99
CA VAL A 3 2.31 21.74 -9.86
C VAL A 3 3.21 20.71 -9.20
N ASN A 4 4.26 21.14 -8.49
CA ASN A 4 5.20 20.22 -7.85
C ASN A 4 4.53 19.39 -6.75
N ARG A 5 3.61 20.00 -5.97
CA ARG A 5 2.83 19.30 -4.94
C ARG A 5 1.86 18.28 -5.52
N ALA A 6 1.16 18.62 -6.59
CA ALA A 6 0.21 17.72 -7.23
C ALA A 6 0.91 16.47 -7.78
N VAL A 7 2.08 16.64 -8.39
CA VAL A 7 2.91 15.52 -8.89
C VAL A 7 3.40 14.64 -7.74
N THR A 8 3.89 15.22 -6.63
CA THR A 8 4.33 14.42 -5.47
C THR A 8 3.18 13.59 -4.88
N VAL A 9 1.97 14.17 -4.77
CA VAL A 9 0.80 13.45 -4.25
C VAL A 9 0.39 12.32 -5.19
N ALA A 10 0.39 12.55 -6.51
CA ALA A 10 0.07 11.51 -7.49
C ALA A 10 1.09 10.35 -7.47
N LEU A 11 2.39 10.66 -7.37
CA LEU A 11 3.45 9.66 -7.26
C LEU A 11 3.32 8.84 -5.96
N GLU A 12 2.96 9.48 -4.85
CA GLU A 12 2.74 8.79 -3.57
C GLU A 12 1.54 7.82 -3.66
N TRP A 13 0.45 8.22 -4.32
CA TRP A 13 -0.68 7.32 -4.57
C TRP A 13 -0.29 6.13 -5.46
N GLN A 14 0.52 6.37 -6.50
CA GLN A 14 1.04 5.29 -7.34
C GLN A 14 1.90 4.32 -6.53
N ARG A 15 2.79 4.85 -5.68
CA ARG A 15 3.67 4.05 -4.82
C ARG A 15 2.87 3.16 -3.87
N ARG A 16 1.89 3.74 -3.17
CA ARG A 16 1.01 2.99 -2.25
C ARG A 16 0.22 1.91 -2.97
N LYS A 17 -0.29 2.19 -4.17
CA LYS A 17 -0.99 1.19 -4.98
C LYS A 17 -0.08 0.01 -5.30
N HIS A 18 1.17 0.26 -5.66
CA HIS A 18 2.15 -0.78 -5.95
C HIS A 18 2.51 -1.58 -4.69
N GLU A 19 2.79 -0.89 -3.58
CA GLU A 19 3.11 -1.50 -2.28
C GLU A 19 1.97 -2.40 -1.78
N ARG A 20 0.72 -1.92 -1.82
CA ARG A 20 -0.46 -2.71 -1.41
C ARG A 20 -0.66 -3.95 -2.29
N ARG A 21 -0.46 -3.81 -3.60
CA ARG A 21 -0.51 -4.96 -4.51
C ARG A 21 0.56 -6.00 -4.14
N HIS A 22 1.79 -5.55 -3.91
CA HIS A 22 2.87 -6.45 -3.53
C HIS A 22 2.58 -7.14 -2.18
N LEU A 23 2.08 -6.39 -1.21
CA LEU A 23 1.68 -6.92 0.10
C LEU A 23 0.61 -8.01 -0.01
N ALA A 24 -0.38 -7.84 -0.91
CA ALA A 24 -1.40 -8.85 -1.19
C ALA A 24 -0.84 -10.14 -1.81
N GLU A 25 0.24 -10.03 -2.59
CA GLU A 25 0.88 -11.13 -3.30
C GLU A 25 1.88 -11.91 -2.43
N LEU A 26 2.20 -11.43 -1.22
CA LEU A 26 3.14 -12.12 -0.32
C LEU A 26 2.60 -13.46 0.21
N ASP A 27 3.53 -14.40 0.38
CA ASP A 27 3.26 -15.69 0.99
C ASP A 27 3.02 -15.56 2.50
N GLU A 28 2.23 -16.48 3.06
CA GLU A 28 1.82 -16.47 4.45
C GLU A 28 3.01 -16.53 5.41
N TYR A 29 4.06 -17.26 5.08
CA TYR A 29 5.28 -17.30 5.90
C TYR A 29 5.93 -15.92 6.03
N LEU A 30 6.04 -15.17 4.92
CA LEU A 30 6.61 -13.81 4.92
C LEU A 30 5.73 -12.84 5.70
N LEU A 31 4.40 -12.97 5.57
CA LEU A 31 3.47 -12.18 6.36
C LEU A 31 3.65 -12.43 7.85
N ARG A 32 3.76 -13.69 8.26
CA ARG A 32 3.98 -14.07 9.67
C ARG A 32 5.34 -13.58 10.19
N ASP A 33 6.39 -13.63 9.39
CA ASP A 33 7.72 -13.10 9.76
C ASP A 33 7.67 -11.58 10.06
N MET A 34 6.87 -10.84 9.28
CA MET A 34 6.58 -9.43 9.53
C MET A 34 5.54 -9.18 10.64
N GLY A 35 5.00 -10.23 11.26
CA GLY A 35 3.96 -10.13 12.29
C GLY A 35 2.58 -9.73 11.76
N LEU A 36 2.32 -9.92 10.47
CA LEU A 36 1.05 -9.58 9.81
C LEU A 36 0.18 -10.82 9.59
N SER A 37 -1.13 -10.66 9.80
CA SER A 37 -2.12 -11.66 9.39
C SER A 37 -2.68 -11.36 8.00
N ARG A 38 -3.34 -12.36 7.38
CA ARG A 38 -4.10 -12.15 6.13
C ARG A 38 -5.22 -11.11 6.30
N ALA A 39 -5.79 -10.98 7.51
CA ALA A 39 -6.81 -9.97 7.80
C ALA A 39 -6.22 -8.55 7.81
N ASP A 40 -5.01 -8.37 8.36
CA ASP A 40 -4.30 -7.07 8.34
C ASP A 40 -3.98 -6.65 6.91
N VAL A 41 -3.49 -7.58 6.09
CA VAL A 41 -3.24 -7.34 4.66
C VAL A 41 -4.53 -7.01 3.92
N ALA A 42 -5.61 -7.75 4.15
CA ALA A 42 -6.91 -7.46 3.53
C ALA A 42 -7.43 -6.07 3.91
N HIS A 43 -7.28 -5.68 5.18
CA HIS A 43 -7.65 -4.34 5.65
C HIS A 43 -6.81 -3.24 4.97
N GLU A 44 -5.49 -3.41 4.92
CA GLU A 44 -4.57 -2.44 4.32
C GLU A 44 -4.81 -2.28 2.81
N THR A 45 -5.02 -3.39 2.11
CA THR A 45 -5.20 -3.42 0.65
C THR A 45 -6.58 -2.91 0.22
N ALA A 46 -7.58 -3.01 1.09
CA ALA A 46 -8.91 -2.44 0.87
C ALA A 46 -8.96 -0.91 1.03
N LYS A 47 -7.92 -0.27 1.58
CA LYS A 47 -7.90 1.18 1.73
C LYS A 47 -7.95 1.89 0.38
N PRO A 48 -8.73 2.98 0.25
CA PRO A 48 -8.70 3.83 -0.94
C PRO A 48 -7.30 4.35 -1.24
N PHE A 49 -6.98 4.55 -2.53
CA PHE A 49 -5.63 4.94 -2.97
C PHE A 49 -5.16 6.30 -2.41
N TRP A 50 -6.10 7.19 -2.07
CA TRP A 50 -5.78 8.51 -1.51
C TRP A 50 -5.54 8.48 -0.01
N LYS A 51 -5.89 7.40 0.68
CA LYS A 51 -5.79 7.28 2.13
C LYS A 51 -4.49 6.54 2.51
N PRO A 52 -3.67 7.10 3.42
CA PRO A 52 -2.59 6.34 4.05
C PRO A 52 -3.12 5.12 4.81
#